data_AF-A0A4U6LQ04-F1
#
_entry.id   AF-A0A4U6LQ04-F1
#
_cell.length_a   1.000
_cell.length_b   1.000
_cell.length_c   1.000
_cell.angle_alpha   90.00
_cell.angle_beta   90.00
_cell.angle_gamma   90.00
#
_symmetry.space_group_name_H-M   'P 1'
#
loop_
_entity.id
_entity.type
_entity.pdbx_description
1 polymer ?
#
loop_
_entity_poly.entity_id
_entity_poly.type
_entity_poly.pdbx_seq_one_letter_code
_entity_poly.pdbx_strand_id
1 'polypeptide(L)'
;LLNAPVAARWQRKILDTLATYHEQHRDEPGPGRERLRRMALPMEDEALVLLLIEKMRDSGAIDSHHGWLHLPDHKAGFSDEQRAIWQKVEPL
;
A
#
# COMPACT_ATOMS: atom_id res chain seq x y z
N LEU A 1 -1.91 24.05 6.90
CA LEU A 1 -0.94 23.15 6.24
C LEU A 1 -0.31 22.26 7.30
N LEU A 2 -0.12 20.97 7.02
CA LEU A 2 0.49 20.01 7.97
C LEU A 2 1.95 20.41 8.26
N ASN A 3 2.37 20.35 9.53
CA ASN A 3 3.74 20.65 9.93
C ASN A 3 4.72 19.59 9.39
N ALA A 4 5.93 19.97 8.94
CA ALA A 4 6.87 19.07 8.28
C ALA A 4 7.31 17.85 9.11
N PRO A 5 7.63 17.95 10.42
CA PRO A 5 7.95 16.77 11.23
C PRO A 5 6.74 15.86 11.44
N VAL A 6 5.53 16.42 11.51
CA VAL A 6 4.28 15.65 11.62
C VAL A 6 4.02 14.90 10.31
N ALA A 7 4.19 15.57 9.17
CA ALA A 7 4.10 14.97 7.85
C ALA A 7 5.06 13.79 7.70
N ALA A 8 6.34 13.96 8.04
CA ALA A 8 7.34 12.89 7.97
C ALA A 8 6.98 11.69 8.87
N ARG A 9 6.48 11.96 10.08
CA ARG A 9 6.02 10.89 11.00
C ARG A 9 4.83 10.14 10.43
N TRP A 10 3.87 10.84 9.84
CA TRP A 10 2.70 10.22 9.21
C TRP A 10 3.08 9.43 7.96
N GLN A 11 3.98 9.95 7.11
CA GLN A 11 4.52 9.23 5.96
C GLN A 11 5.16 7.91 6.39
N ARG A 12 6.01 7.94 7.42
CA ARG A 12 6.62 6.72 7.97
C ARG A 12 5.55 5.72 8.40
N LYS A 13 4.55 6.16 9.18
CA LYS A 13 3.47 5.29 9.64
C LYS A 13 2.67 4.68 8.48
N ILE A 14 2.40 5.45 7.43
CA ILE A 14 1.71 4.97 6.23
C ILE A 14 2.55 3.90 5.51
N LEU A 15 3.85 4.13 5.33
CA LEU A 15 4.75 3.15 4.68
C LEU A 15 4.86 1.86 5.49
N ASP A 16 5.03 1.97 6.80
CA ASP A 16 5.13 0.80 7.69
C ASP A 16 3.83 0.00 7.68
N THR A 17 2.68 0.69 7.73
CA THR A 17 1.35 0.06 7.63
C THR A 17 1.17 -0.66 6.30
N LEU A 18 1.63 -0.05 5.20
CA LEU A 18 1.55 -0.63 3.86
C LEU A 18 2.46 -1.84 3.71
N ALA A 19 3.66 -1.82 4.30
CA ALA A 19 4.55 -2.96 4.35
C ALA A 19 3.93 -4.14 5.13
N THR A 20 3.39 -3.88 6.33
CA THR A 20 2.69 -4.92 7.12
C THR A 20 1.50 -5.49 6.37
N TYR A 21 0.75 -4.66 5.63
CA TYR A 21 -0.36 -5.15 4.82
C TYR A 21 0.10 -6.16 3.76
N HIS A 22 1.16 -5.84 3.03
CA HIS A 22 1.71 -6.70 1.97
C HIS A 22 2.25 -8.01 2.52
N GLU A 23 2.85 -7.99 3.71
CA GLU A 23 3.29 -9.22 4.39
C GLU A 23 2.12 -10.14 4.74
N GLN A 24 0.99 -9.57 5.14
CA GLN A 24 -0.23 -10.29 5.51
C GLN A 24 -1.06 -10.76 4.31
N HIS A 25 -1.00 -10.03 3.19
CA HIS A 25 -1.82 -10.26 1.99
C HIS A 25 -0.93 -10.28 0.74
N ARG A 26 -0.03 -11.26 0.65
CA ARG A 26 0.99 -11.34 -0.42
C ARG A 26 0.40 -11.49 -1.83
N ASP A 27 -0.79 -12.05 -1.92
CA ASP A 27 -1.56 -12.26 -3.14
C ASP A 27 -2.41 -11.05 -3.54
N GLU A 28 -2.51 -10.04 -2.68
CA GLU A 28 -3.23 -8.80 -2.99
C GLU A 28 -2.29 -7.73 -3.58
N PRO A 29 -2.78 -6.91 -4.52
CA PRO A 29 -2.02 -5.79 -5.08
C PRO A 29 -1.74 -4.69 -4.07
N GLY A 30 -2.50 -4.61 -2.98
CA GLY A 30 -2.39 -3.60 -1.93
C GLY A 30 -3.76 -3.07 -1.51
N PRO A 31 -3.84 -2.20 -0.49
CA PRO A 31 -5.11 -1.63 -0.07
C PRO A 31 -5.56 -0.48 -1.00
N GLY A 32 -6.86 -0.23 -1.03
CA GLY A 32 -7.40 1.01 -1.61
C GLY A 32 -7.08 2.23 -0.73
N ARG A 33 -7.15 3.42 -1.32
CA ARG A 33 -6.78 4.70 -0.66
C ARG A 33 -7.44 4.94 0.70
N GLU A 34 -8.76 4.82 0.77
CA GLU A 34 -9.48 5.06 2.04
C GLU A 34 -9.23 3.94 3.06
N ARG A 35 -9.01 2.71 2.60
CA ARG A 35 -8.63 1.58 3.47
C ARG A 35 -7.26 1.86 4.12
N LEU A 36 -6.28 2.32 3.34
CA LEU A 36 -4.96 2.68 3.85
C LEU A 36 -5.03 3.81 4.90
N ARG A 37 -5.84 4.84 4.65
CA ARG A 37 -6.09 5.94 5.61
C ARG A 37 -6.65 5.41 6.95
N ARG A 38 -7.68 4.56 6.90
CA ARG A 38 -8.26 3.95 8.12
C ARG A 38 -7.29 3.03 8.85
N MET A 39 -6.42 2.33 8.14
CA MET A 39 -5.40 1.46 8.76
C MET A 39 -4.29 2.26 9.44
N ALA A 40 -3.76 3.30 8.80
CA ALA A 40 -2.60 4.03 9.30
C ALA A 40 -2.98 5.13 10.32
N LEU A 41 -4.01 5.92 10.02
CA LEU A 41 -4.31 7.18 10.71
C LEU A 41 -5.84 7.38 10.85
N PRO A 42 -6.58 6.45 11.51
CA PRO A 42 -8.05 6.48 11.55
C PRO A 42 -8.65 7.69 12.26
N MET A 43 -7.93 8.27 13.22
CA MET A 43 -8.40 9.38 14.05
C MET A 43 -8.00 10.75 13.50
N GLU A 44 -7.16 10.78 12.47
CA GLU A 44 -6.68 12.03 11.89
C GLU A 44 -7.65 12.56 10.83
N ASP A 45 -7.55 13.87 10.57
CA ASP A 45 -8.33 14.55 9.54
C ASP A 45 -8.15 13.89 8.18
N GLU A 46 -9.28 13.49 7.58
CA GLU A 46 -9.31 12.75 6.33
C GLU A 46 -8.64 13.51 5.19
N ALA A 47 -8.94 14.81 5.03
CA ALA A 47 -8.42 15.60 3.93
C ALA A 47 -6.90 15.75 4.03
N LEU A 48 -6.35 15.92 5.24
CA LEU A 48 -4.91 15.99 5.46
C LEU A 48 -4.20 14.68 5.17
N VAL A 49 -4.75 13.55 5.62
CA VAL A 49 -4.16 12.23 5.37
C VAL A 49 -4.21 11.87 3.89
N LEU A 50 -5.36 12.09 3.23
CA LEU A 50 -5.49 11.83 1.80
C LEU A 50 -4.55 12.71 0.99
N LEU A 51 -4.46 14.01 1.27
CA LEU A 51 -3.50 14.90 0.61
C LEU A 51 -2.05 14.44 0.81
N LEU A 52 -1.70 13.91 1.98
CA LEU A 52 -0.37 13.36 2.24
C LEU A 52 -0.10 12.11 1.40
N ILE A 53 -1.07 11.20 1.27
CA ILE A 53 -0.96 10.01 0.41
C ILE A 53 -0.77 10.42 -1.05
N GLU A 54 -1.51 11.42 -1.53
CA GLU A 54 -1.32 11.95 -2.90
C GLU A 54 0.11 12.48 -3.08
N LYS A 55 0.64 13.26 -2.13
CA LYS A 55 2.03 13.74 -2.17
C LYS A 55 3.06 12.61 -2.17
N MET A 56 2.81 11.53 -1.43
CA MET A 56 3.67 10.34 -1.42
C MET A 56 3.63 9.59 -2.76
N ARG A 57 2.49 9.62 -3.46
CA ARG A 57 2.38 9.09 -4.81
C ARG A 57 3.15 9.94 -5.81
N ASP A 58 3.00 11.26 -5.74
CA ASP A 58 3.73 12.18 -6.60
C ASP A 58 5.26 12.09 -6.41
N SER A 59 5.72 11.73 -5.20
CA SER A 59 7.14 11.51 -4.90
C SER A 59 7.65 10.10 -5.23
N GLY A 60 6.79 9.17 -5.67
CA GLY A 60 7.15 7.77 -5.93
C GLY A 60 7.41 6.92 -4.69
N ALA A 61 6.97 7.37 -3.50
CA ALA A 61 7.07 6.57 -2.28
C ALA A 61 5.97 5.50 -2.19
N ILE A 62 4.85 5.72 -2.91
CA ILE A 62 3.72 4.80 -3.06
C ILE A 62 3.35 4.80 -4.53
N ASP A 63 3.19 3.61 -5.12
CA ASP A 63 2.67 3.44 -6.47
C ASP A 63 1.17 3.13 -6.44
N SER A 64 0.50 3.40 -7.56
CA SER A 64 -0.89 3.03 -7.74
C SER A 64 -1.18 2.41 -9.09
N HIS A 65 -1.87 1.26 -9.06
CA HIS A 65 -2.38 0.57 -10.24
C HIS A 65 -3.85 0.23 -10.04
N HIS A 66 -4.72 0.66 -10.96
CA HIS A 66 -6.17 0.41 -10.93
C HIS A 66 -6.87 0.78 -9.59
N GLY A 67 -6.37 1.80 -8.88
CA GLY A 67 -6.93 2.26 -7.60
C GLY A 67 -6.38 1.54 -6.36
N TRP A 68 -5.52 0.55 -6.55
CA TRP A 68 -4.75 -0.08 -5.48
C TRP A 68 -3.49 0.72 -5.19
N LEU A 69 -3.09 0.82 -3.93
CA LEU A 69 -1.86 1.47 -3.49
C LEU A 69 -0.86 0.42 -3.02
N HIS A 70 0.41 0.55 -3.42
CA HIS A 70 1.45 -0.36 -2.98
C HIS A 70 2.82 0.31 -2.89
N LEU A 71 3.77 -0.38 -2.25
CA LEU A 71 5.16 0.06 -2.29
C LEU A 71 5.73 -0.25 -3.69
N PRO A 72 6.65 0.57 -4.24
CA PRO A 72 7.21 0.34 -5.57
C PRO A 72 7.81 -1.06 -5.77
N ASP A 73 8.39 -1.62 -4.71
CA ASP A 73 8.99 -2.96 -4.73
C ASP A 73 7.98 -4.10 -4.54
N HIS A 74 6.72 -3.80 -4.20
CA HIS A 74 5.68 -4.82 -4.05
C HIS A 74 5.18 -5.27 -5.41
N LYS A 75 5.40 -6.55 -5.71
CA LYS A 75 4.82 -7.21 -6.88
C LYS A 75 3.80 -8.23 -6.41
N ALA A 76 2.53 -7.91 -6.61
CA ALA A 76 1.46 -8.86 -6.46
C ALA A 76 1.72 -10.04 -7.40
N GLY A 77 1.84 -11.24 -6.84
CA GLY A 77 2.13 -12.43 -7.59
C GLY A 77 1.65 -13.65 -6.85
N PHE A 78 1.72 -14.80 -7.50
CA PHE A 78 1.39 -16.06 -6.84
C PHE A 78 2.34 -16.30 -5.66
N SER A 79 1.77 -16.66 -4.51
CA SER A 79 2.51 -17.31 -3.45
C SER A 79 3.18 -18.58 -3.98
N ASP A 80 4.20 -19.09 -3.30
CA ASP A 80 4.86 -20.34 -3.70
C ASP A 80 3.87 -21.50 -3.82
N GLU A 81 2.86 -21.52 -2.95
CA GLU A 81 1.76 -22.49 -2.95
C GLU A 81 0.84 -22.32 -4.17
N GLN A 82 0.42 -21.09 -4.47
CA GLN A 82 -0.41 -20.80 -5.65
C GLN A 82 0.37 -21.09 -6.95
N ARG A 83 1.66 -20.79 -6.99
CA ARG A 83 2.54 -21.09 -8.13
C ARG A 83 2.68 -22.59 -8.36
N ALA A 84 2.82 -23.38 -7.29
CA ALA A 84 2.87 -24.84 -7.37
C ALA A 84 1.55 -25.47 -7.84
N ILE A 85 0.41 -24.85 -7.52
CA ILE A 85 -0.90 -25.26 -8.07
C ILE A 85 -1.01 -24.86 -9.54
N TRP A 86 -0.61 -23.63 -9.89
CA TRP A 86 -0.67 -23.12 -11.26
C TRP A 86 0.17 -23.96 -12.24
N GLN A 87 1.37 -24.39 -11.85
CA GLN A 87 2.22 -25.28 -12.65
C GLN A 87 1.57 -26.63 -12.99
N LYS A 88 0.55 -27.06 -12.24
CA LYS A 88 -0.17 -28.33 -12.51
C LYS A 88 -1.32 -28.17 -13.51
N VAL A 89 -1.75 -26.94 -13.78
CA VAL A 89 -2.92 -26.63 -14.63
C VAL A 89 -2.54 -25.84 -15.88
N GLU A 90 -1.27 -25.46 -16.03
CA GLU A 90 -0.75 -24.81 -17.23
C GLU A 90 -0.81 -25.79 -18.42
N PRO A 91 -1.55 -25.48 -19.51
CA PRO A 91 -1.59 -26.33 -20.68
C PRO A 91 -0.20 -26.38 -21.33
N LEU A 92 0.22 -27.58 -21.74
CA LEU A 92 1.43 -27.79 -22.56
C LEU A 92 1.41 -26.97 -23.86
#